data_AF-A0A3C0AB54-F1
#
_entry.id   AF-A0A3C0AB54-F1
#
_cell.length_a   1.000
_cell.length_b   1.000
_cell.length_c   1.000
_cell.angle_alpha   90.00
_cell.angle_beta   90.00
_cell.angle_gamma   90.00
#
_symmetry.space_group_name_H-M   'P 1'
#
loop_
_entity.id
_entity.type
_entity.pdbx_description
1 polymer ?
#
loop_
_entity_poly.entity_id
_entity_poly.type
_entity_poly.pdbx_seq_one_letter_code
_entity_poly.pdbx_strand_id
1 'polypeptide(L)'
;MEHLESLPESETEDHFLNWSKAILKSPLFWGMAGTFGFYALIPYLPVYRSLIDRYFCSHPLEYATAGLFFIGMAIIGVKGIGMLSQKKSMTETKIDWQTIGEIENLNERIDVFSEQVDSLSGWIGETYLGKRLK
;
A
#
# COMPACT_ATOMS: atom_id res chain seq x y z
N MET A 1 45.03 21.13 6.90
CA MET A 1 44.12 21.29 5.75
C MET A 1 44.55 20.19 4.80
N GLU A 2 43.85 19.09 4.57
CA GLU A 2 42.44 18.77 4.70
C GLU A 2 42.32 17.28 5.06
N HIS A 3 41.68 17.01 6.19
CA HIS A 3 41.27 15.67 6.61
C HIS A 3 40.15 15.27 5.63
N LEU A 4 40.49 14.50 4.60
CA LEU A 4 39.50 13.96 3.66
C LEU A 4 38.71 12.87 4.37
N GLU A 5 37.59 13.33 4.92
CA GLU A 5 36.48 12.60 5.51
C GLU A 5 35.89 11.63 4.48
N SER A 6 36.41 10.40 4.47
CA SER A 6 35.78 9.26 3.80
C SER A 6 34.56 8.84 4.62
N LEU A 7 33.39 9.40 4.28
CA LEU A 7 32.10 8.95 4.82
C LEU A 7 31.75 7.54 4.27
N PRO A 8 31.09 6.69 5.07
CA PRO A 8 30.83 5.29 4.74
C PRO A 8 29.75 5.15 3.67
N GLU A 9 30.08 4.51 2.53
CA GLU A 9 29.14 4.24 1.43
C GLU A 9 27.86 3.50 1.89
N SER A 10 27.91 2.77 3.01
CA SER A 10 26.82 1.95 3.53
C SER A 10 25.62 2.71 4.09
N GLU A 11 25.77 3.98 4.52
CA GLU A 11 24.64 4.83 4.98
C GLU A 11 23.87 5.49 3.81
N THR A 12 24.42 5.41 2.60
CA THR A 12 23.79 5.99 1.42
C THR A 12 22.75 5.05 0.82
N GLU A 13 23.02 3.75 0.81
CA GLU A 13 22.16 2.74 0.18
C GLU A 13 20.86 2.48 0.94
N ASP A 14 20.90 2.43 2.28
CA ASP A 14 19.75 2.27 3.17
C ASP A 14 18.87 3.52 3.22
N HIS A 15 19.47 4.71 3.17
CA HIS A 15 18.73 5.95 3.01
C HIS A 15 18.03 6.01 1.63
N PHE A 16 18.71 5.61 0.54
CA PHE A 16 18.08 5.49 -0.78
C PHE A 16 16.95 4.45 -0.80
N LEU A 17 17.11 3.30 -0.12
CA LEU A 17 16.08 2.27 -0.05
C LEU A 17 14.83 2.76 0.70
N ASN A 18 15.03 3.45 1.83
CA ASN A 18 13.95 4.04 2.62
C ASN A 18 13.26 5.19 1.88
N TRP A 19 14.03 6.03 1.18
CA TRP A 19 13.50 7.14 0.39
C TRP A 19 12.74 6.64 -0.85
N SER A 20 13.25 5.61 -1.51
CA SER A 20 12.56 4.92 -2.60
C SER A 20 11.26 4.29 -2.12
N LYS A 21 11.26 3.64 -0.95
CA LYS A 21 10.03 3.08 -0.32
C LYS A 21 9.04 4.18 0.09
N ALA A 22 9.52 5.35 0.49
CA ALA A 22 8.71 6.53 0.79
C ALA A 22 8.13 7.19 -0.46
N ILE A 23 8.89 7.27 -1.55
CA ILE A 23 8.45 7.78 -2.86
C ILE A 23 7.48 6.82 -3.53
N LEU A 24 7.74 5.52 -3.45
CA LEU A 24 6.82 4.48 -3.90
C LEU A 24 5.52 4.47 -3.08
N LYS A 25 5.59 4.87 -1.80
CA LYS A 25 4.41 5.13 -0.96
C LYS A 25 3.79 6.51 -1.18
N SER A 26 4.41 7.40 -1.96
CA SER A 26 3.90 8.74 -2.21
C SER A 26 2.93 8.70 -3.41
N PRO A 27 1.61 8.73 -3.20
CA PRO A 27 0.65 8.73 -4.28
C PRO A 27 0.80 9.94 -5.22
N LEU A 28 1.41 11.03 -4.77
CA LEU A 28 1.68 12.19 -5.62
C LEU A 28 2.70 11.86 -6.73
N PHE A 29 3.73 11.08 -6.40
CA PHE A 29 4.75 10.66 -7.37
C PHE A 29 4.15 9.73 -8.42
N TRP A 30 3.35 8.74 -7.98
CA TRP A 30 2.63 7.84 -8.89
C TRP A 30 1.60 8.56 -9.75
N GLY A 31 0.91 9.56 -9.20
CA GLY A 31 -0.01 10.40 -9.96
C GLY A 31 0.69 11.22 -11.04
N MET A 32 1.84 11.82 -10.71
CA MET A 32 2.67 12.56 -11.67
C MET A 32 3.24 11.64 -12.75
N ALA A 33 3.78 10.48 -12.37
CA ALA A 33 4.28 9.49 -13.31
C ALA A 33 3.18 8.96 -14.24
N GLY A 34 1.98 8.70 -13.72
CA GLY A 34 0.81 8.30 -14.50
C GLY A 34 0.36 9.39 -15.49
N THR A 35 0.36 10.66 -15.06
CA THR A 35 0.05 11.80 -15.92
C THR A 35 1.06 11.94 -17.05
N PHE A 36 2.36 11.87 -16.73
CA PHE A 36 3.42 11.94 -17.73
C PHE A 36 3.35 10.78 -18.73
N GLY A 37 3.13 9.56 -18.23
CA GLY A 37 2.94 8.39 -19.07
C GLY A 37 1.73 8.51 -20.01
N PHE A 38 0.61 9.06 -19.51
CA PHE A 38 -0.58 9.31 -20.33
C PHE A 38 -0.27 10.27 -21.48
N TYR A 39 0.34 11.43 -21.20
CA TYR A 39 0.70 12.41 -22.23
C TYR A 39 1.78 11.90 -23.19
N ALA A 40 2.74 11.11 -22.71
CA ALA A 40 3.76 10.46 -23.54
C ALA A 40 3.16 9.40 -24.49
N LEU A 41 2.02 8.81 -24.13
CA LEU A 41 1.35 7.81 -24.95
C LEU A 41 0.49 8.42 -26.06
N ILE A 42 -0.01 9.65 -25.88
CA ILE A 42 -0.82 10.40 -26.87
C ILE A 42 -0.25 10.36 -28.31
N PRO A 43 1.05 10.62 -28.58
CA PRO A 43 1.59 10.60 -29.94
C PRO A 43 1.59 9.21 -30.59
N TYR A 44 1.50 8.13 -29.80
CA TYR A 44 1.49 6.77 -30.32
C TYR A 44 0.08 6.24 -30.61
N LEU A 45 -1.00 7.00 -30.34
CA LEU A 45 -2.37 6.58 -30.59
C LEU A 45 -2.79 6.79 -32.07
N PRO A 46 -3.10 5.71 -32.84
CA PRO A 46 -3.42 5.83 -34.26
C PRO A 46 -4.87 6.27 -34.55
N VAL A 47 -5.83 6.04 -33.64
CA VAL A 47 -7.28 6.20 -33.95
C VAL A 47 -7.94 7.40 -33.24
N TYR A 48 -7.30 8.00 -32.22
CA TYR A 48 -7.95 9.03 -31.39
C TYR A 48 -7.12 10.29 -31.13
N ARG A 49 -5.99 10.46 -31.82
CA ARG A 49 -5.07 11.60 -31.62
C ARG A 49 -5.77 12.96 -31.75
N SER A 50 -6.59 13.16 -32.78
CA SER A 50 -7.30 14.43 -33.01
C SER A 50 -8.37 14.73 -31.96
N LEU A 51 -8.95 13.71 -31.33
CA LEU A 51 -9.95 13.88 -30.28
C LEU A 51 -9.26 14.19 -28.95
N ILE A 52 -8.23 13.41 -28.59
CA ILE A 52 -7.48 13.59 -27.35
C ILE A 52 -6.80 14.96 -27.33
N ASP A 53 -6.17 15.38 -28.43
CA ASP A 53 -5.56 16.71 -28.53
C ASP A 53 -6.58 17.84 -28.30
N ARG A 54 -7.80 17.68 -28.82
CA ARG A 54 -8.88 18.66 -28.66
C ARG A 54 -9.52 18.68 -27.27
N TYR A 55 -9.52 17.57 -26.53
CA TYR A 55 -10.18 17.44 -25.22
C TYR A 55 -9.22 17.43 -24.02
N PHE A 56 -7.92 17.18 -24.25
CA PHE A 56 -6.90 17.09 -23.20
C PHE A 56 -5.75 18.09 -23.37
N CYS A 57 -5.61 18.72 -24.55
CA CYS A 57 -4.53 19.66 -24.83
C CYS A 57 -5.01 21.07 -25.20
N SER A 58 -6.32 21.32 -25.22
CA SER A 58 -6.90 22.58 -25.71
C SER A 58 -6.86 23.70 -24.66
N HIS A 59 -6.98 23.34 -23.39
CA HIS A 59 -7.02 24.30 -22.28
C HIS A 59 -6.14 23.88 -21.09
N PRO A 60 -5.49 24.83 -20.40
CA PRO A 60 -4.71 24.56 -19.19
C PRO A 60 -5.49 23.78 -18.11
N LEU A 61 -6.81 23.97 -18.06
CA LEU A 61 -7.69 23.26 -17.13
C LEU A 61 -7.70 21.74 -17.37
N GLU A 62 -7.59 21.30 -18.63
CA GLU A 62 -7.62 19.88 -18.99
C GLU A 62 -6.37 19.14 -18.50
N TYR A 63 -5.21 19.81 -18.52
CA TYR A 63 -3.98 19.30 -17.91
C TYR A 63 -4.12 19.17 -16.39
N ALA A 64 -4.77 20.14 -15.75
CA ALA A 64 -5.01 20.10 -14.31
C ALA A 64 -5.99 18.99 -13.92
N THR A 65 -7.08 18.79 -14.66
CA THR A 65 -8.05 17.72 -14.39
C THR A 65 -7.48 16.34 -14.65
N ALA A 66 -6.69 16.16 -15.71
CA ALA A 66 -5.96 14.91 -15.97
C ALA A 66 -4.97 14.62 -14.84
N GLY A 67 -4.18 15.63 -14.43
CA GLY A 67 -3.25 15.49 -13.31
C GLY A 67 -3.95 15.10 -12.01
N LEU A 68 -5.03 15.79 -11.65
CA LEU A 68 -5.84 15.47 -10.46
C LEU A 68 -6.47 14.08 -10.53
N PHE A 69 -6.91 13.65 -11.72
CA PHE A 69 -7.45 12.31 -11.94
C PHE A 69 -6.40 11.24 -11.64
N PHE A 70 -5.19 11.35 -12.21
CA PHE A 70 -4.13 10.38 -11.96
C PHE A 70 -3.63 10.41 -10.51
N ILE A 71 -3.55 11.59 -9.88
CA ILE A 71 -3.25 11.70 -8.46
C ILE A 71 -4.33 11.01 -7.62
N GLY A 72 -5.61 11.25 -7.91
CA GLY A 72 -6.73 10.58 -7.24
C GLY A 72 -6.68 9.06 -7.41
N MET A 73 -6.41 8.58 -8.62
CA MET A 73 -6.23 7.16 -8.93
C MET A 73 -5.06 6.55 -8.16
N ALA A 74 -3.94 7.27 -8.01
CA ALA A 74 -2.80 6.81 -7.23
C ALA A 74 -3.13 6.72 -5.73
N ILE A 75 -3.84 7.71 -5.17
CA ILE A 75 -4.28 7.70 -3.75
C ILE A 75 -5.20 6.50 -3.50
N ILE A 76 -6.21 6.31 -4.36
CA ILE A 76 -7.16 5.21 -4.24
C ILE A 76 -6.45 3.87 -4.47
N GLY A 77 -5.53 3.80 -5.44
CA GLY A 77 -4.77 2.60 -5.78
C GLY A 77 -3.91 2.09 -4.62
N VAL A 78 -3.14 2.97 -3.99
CA VAL A 78 -2.31 2.60 -2.82
C VAL A 78 -3.18 2.07 -1.68
N LYS A 79 -4.30 2.74 -1.40
CA LYS A 79 -5.24 2.32 -0.35
C LYS A 79 -5.97 1.01 -0.72
N GLY A 80 -6.34 0.84 -1.98
CA GLY A 80 -6.99 -0.34 -2.52
C GLY A 80 -6.10 -1.58 -2.44
N ILE A 81 -4.83 -1.47 -2.84
CA ILE A 81 -3.85 -2.56 -2.72
C ILE A 81 -3.67 -2.97 -1.26
N GLY A 82 -3.58 -2.00 -0.33
CA GLY A 82 -3.49 -2.28 1.11
C GLY A 82 -4.73 -3.02 1.65
N MET A 83 -5.92 -2.70 1.15
CA MET A 83 -7.17 -3.37 1.54
C MET A 83 -7.30 -4.77 0.93
N LEU A 84 -6.88 -4.96 -0.32
CA LEU A 84 -6.87 -6.28 -0.98
C LEU A 84 -5.88 -7.24 -0.32
N SER A 85 -4.72 -6.73 0.12
CA SER A 85 -3.74 -7.51 0.88
C SER A 85 -4.32 -8.01 2.22
N GLN A 86 -5.09 -7.17 2.93
CA GLN A 86 -5.78 -7.55 4.16
C GLN A 86 -6.86 -8.61 3.91
N LYS A 87 -7.62 -8.51 2.82
CA LYS A 87 -8.64 -9.51 2.46
C LYS A 87 -8.03 -10.88 2.16
N LYS A 88 -6.87 -10.92 1.50
CA LYS A 88 -6.17 -12.18 1.20
C LYS A 88 -5.73 -12.91 2.47
N SER A 89 -5.32 -12.17 3.50
CA SER A 89 -4.93 -12.72 4.81
C SER A 89 -6.12 -13.24 5.64
N MET A 90 -7.28 -12.56 5.56
CA MET A 90 -8.51 -13.02 6.25
C MET A 90 -9.00 -14.38 5.76
N THR A 91 -8.71 -14.78 4.52
CA THR A 91 -9.05 -16.12 4.00
C THR A 91 -8.17 -17.22 4.62
N GLU A 92 -7.03 -16.87 5.22
CA GLU A 92 -6.09 -17.81 5.82
C GLU A 92 -6.25 -17.91 7.36
N THR A 93 -7.13 -17.09 7.96
CA THR A 93 -7.38 -17.11 9.40
C THR A 93 -8.39 -18.21 9.75
N LYS A 94 -7.89 -19.45 9.85
CA LYS A 94 -8.68 -20.63 10.20
C LYS A 94 -8.76 -20.79 11.73
N ILE A 95 -9.57 -19.96 12.38
CA ILE A 95 -9.91 -20.17 13.79
C ILE A 95 -10.87 -21.36 13.87
N ASP A 96 -10.47 -22.42 14.58
CA ASP A 96 -11.28 -23.63 14.74
C ASP A 96 -12.29 -23.45 15.89
N TRP A 97 -13.43 -22.85 15.55
CA TRP A 97 -14.52 -22.59 16.49
C TRP A 97 -15.18 -23.87 17.04
N GLN A 98 -14.98 -25.00 16.38
CA GLN A 98 -15.55 -26.29 16.76
C GLN A 98 -14.85 -26.86 18.00
N THR A 99 -13.52 -26.86 18.03
CA THR A 99 -12.74 -27.33 19.19
C THR A 99 -13.00 -26.47 20.44
N ILE A 100 -13.21 -25.16 20.29
CA ILE A 100 -13.49 -24.24 21.41
C ILE A 100 -14.92 -24.44 21.99
N GLY A 101 -15.86 -24.91 21.16
CA GLY A 101 -17.25 -25.14 21.55
C GLY A 101 -17.49 -26.46 22.29
N GLU A 102 -16.63 -27.45 22.08
CA GLU A 102 -16.77 -28.82 22.60
C GLU A 102 -16.24 -29.00 24.03
N ILE A 103 -15.37 -28.08 24.47
CA ILE A 103 -14.80 -28.11 25.83
C ILE A 103 -15.86 -27.57 26.81
N GLU A 104 -16.26 -28.38 27.79
CA GLU A 104 -17.26 -28.01 28.80
C GLU A 104 -16.67 -27.11 29.90
N ASN A 105 -15.38 -27.27 30.20
CA ASN A 105 -14.70 -26.57 31.28
C ASN A 105 -14.19 -25.19 30.84
N LEU A 106 -14.67 -24.12 31.50
CA LEU A 106 -14.42 -22.74 31.10
C LEU A 106 -12.93 -22.35 31.13
N ASN A 107 -12.17 -22.86 32.10
CA ASN A 107 -10.75 -22.54 32.22
C ASN A 107 -9.94 -23.18 31.09
N GLU A 108 -10.25 -24.43 30.74
CA GLU A 108 -9.60 -25.16 29.65
C GLU A 108 -9.93 -24.56 28.28
N ARG A 109 -11.13 -24.00 28.12
CA ARG A 109 -11.50 -23.20 26.94
C ARG A 109 -10.68 -21.94 26.80
N ILE A 110 -10.46 -21.22 27.90
CA ILE A 110 -9.70 -19.97 27.90
C ILE A 110 -8.24 -20.26 27.55
N ASP A 111 -7.66 -21.33 28.10
CA ASP A 111 -6.29 -21.74 27.80
C ASP A 111 -6.13 -22.11 26.31
N VAL A 112 -6.99 -22.99 25.78
CA VAL A 112 -6.95 -23.40 24.36
C VAL A 112 -7.23 -22.23 23.40
N PHE A 113 -8.10 -21.31 23.80
CA PHE A 113 -8.35 -20.08 23.04
C PHE A 113 -7.14 -19.14 23.06
N SER A 114 -6.50 -18.96 24.22
CA SER A 114 -5.31 -18.12 24.34
C SER A 114 -4.13 -18.67 23.53
N GLU A 115 -3.94 -19.98 23.50
CA GLU A 115 -2.88 -20.64 22.74
C GLU A 115 -3.12 -20.55 21.22
N GLN A 116 -4.39 -20.62 20.79
CA GLN A 116 -4.77 -20.35 19.40
C GLN A 116 -4.59 -18.87 19.02
N VAL A 117 -4.86 -17.93 19.93
CA VAL A 117 -4.66 -16.50 19.70
C VAL A 117 -3.17 -16.14 19.65
N ASP A 118 -2.34 -16.73 20.52
CA ASP A 118 -0.89 -16.50 20.54
C ASP A 118 -0.17 -17.17 19.35
N SER A 119 -0.70 -18.30 18.85
CA SER A 119 -0.21 -18.93 17.62
C SER A 119 -0.68 -18.22 16.34
N LEU A 120 -1.75 -17.41 16.43
CA LEU A 120 -2.19 -16.56 15.33
C LEU A 120 -1.33 -15.28 15.24
N SER A 121 -0.38 -15.32 14.30
CA SER A 121 0.32 -14.21 13.61
C SER A 121 0.25 -12.82 14.26
N GLY A 122 1.43 -12.24 14.53
CA GLY A 122 1.66 -10.94 15.19
C GLY A 122 0.91 -9.71 14.63
N TRP A 123 0.16 -9.84 13.54
CA TRP A 123 -0.76 -8.83 13.02
C TRP A 123 -2.01 -8.62 13.90
N ILE A 124 -2.53 -9.65 14.58
CA ILE A 124 -3.70 -9.47 15.46
C ILE A 124 -3.37 -8.51 16.63
N GLY A 125 -2.14 -8.57 17.14
CA GLY A 125 -1.64 -7.70 18.21
C GLY A 125 -1.52 -6.22 17.82
N GLU A 126 -1.42 -5.92 16.52
CA GLU A 126 -1.42 -4.54 16.02
C GLU A 126 -2.84 -3.95 15.94
N THR A 127 -3.89 -4.79 15.98
CA THR A 127 -5.28 -4.33 15.97
C THR A 127 -5.77 -3.89 17.35
N TYR A 128 -6.79 -3.02 17.38
CA TYR A 128 -7.37 -2.51 18.63
C TYR A 128 -7.89 -3.61 19.57
N LEU A 129 -8.39 -4.72 19.01
CA LEU A 129 -8.88 -5.87 19.77
C LEU A 129 -7.72 -6.71 20.33
N GLY A 130 -6.66 -6.95 19.57
CA GLY A 130 -5.47 -7.66 20.07
C GLY A 130 -4.78 -6.93 21.21
N LYS A 131 -4.71 -5.59 21.16
CA LYS A 131 -4.20 -4.76 22.28
C LYS A 131 -5.02 -4.83 23.56
N ARG A 132 -6.27 -5.31 23.51
CA ARG A 132 -7.15 -5.42 24.68
C ARG A 132 -7.24 -6.83 25.24
N LEU A 133 -6.89 -7.84 24.45
CA LEU A 133 -6.96 -9.25 24.82
C LEU A 133 -5.65 -9.76 25.45
N LYS A 134 -4.53 -9.06 25.21
CA LYS A 134 -3.25 -9.23 25.89
C LYS A 134 -3.14 -8.28 27.09
#